data_AF-A0A956A752-F1
#
_entry.id   AF-A0A956A752-F1
#
_cell.length_a   1.000
_cell.length_b   1.000
_cell.length_c   1.000
_cell.angle_alpha   90.00
_cell.angle_beta   90.00
_cell.angle_gamma   90.00
#
_symmetry.space_group_name_H-M   'P 1'
#
loop_
_entity.id
_entity.type
_entity.pdbx_description
1 polymer ?
#
loop_
_entity_poly.entity_id
_entity_poly.type
_entity_poly.pdbx_seq_one_letter_code
_entity_poly.pdbx_strand_id
1 'polypeptide(L)'
;MRMGFVVISTLTALGLTACPTDQDAGHGDAVGDTVPDTDTDTDTVPDTDTDTAADTDTATVADATACDEDADCDDGDVCTADVCLEGACRHYPSREVCDDGDPCTTDDRCVASRCVGTPDPCDDDDPCTIDACEDGACVHDAVSLACDDGDPCTTGDSCTPAGCVGAAVGCDDGDPCTSDSCDAKGACVHAPSAGAACDDGDPCTLDDLCRADGACVGAARSCDDGDPCTHDRCSPTTGACQAQPFVGPCDDGDPCTTGEACGPGGTCTGGAPTSCDDGDACTL
;
A
#
# COMPACT_ATOMS: atom_id res chain seq x y z
N MET A 1 6.43 -38.87 25.14
CA MET A 1 7.33 -38.63 26.30
C MET A 1 8.36 -37.59 25.90
N ARG A 2 8.70 -36.69 26.85
CA ARG A 2 9.31 -35.33 26.70
C ARG A 2 8.24 -34.29 26.32
N MET A 3 7.58 -33.54 27.21
CA MET A 3 8.03 -32.69 28.37
C MET A 3 9.23 -31.83 27.97
N GLY A 4 9.26 -30.51 28.04
CA GLY A 4 8.43 -29.41 28.55
C GLY A 4 9.26 -28.14 28.26
N PHE A 5 8.68 -26.98 28.02
CA PHE A 5 8.60 -25.92 29.03
C PHE A 5 7.83 -24.75 28.39
N VAL A 6 6.67 -24.41 28.97
CA VAL A 6 5.96 -23.16 28.69
C VAL A 6 6.43 -22.18 29.75
N VAL A 7 7.17 -21.15 29.34
CA VAL A 7 7.50 -20.01 30.21
C VAL A 7 6.44 -18.94 29.96
N ILE A 8 5.45 -18.88 30.84
CA ILE A 8 4.50 -17.78 30.93
C ILE A 8 5.20 -16.66 31.70
N SER A 9 5.68 -15.64 30.98
CA SER A 9 6.19 -14.42 31.60
C SER A 9 5.10 -13.35 31.53
N THR A 10 4.36 -13.22 32.62
CA THR A 10 3.40 -12.14 32.85
C THR A 10 4.15 -10.83 33.07
N LEU A 11 4.29 -10.01 32.02
CA LEU A 11 4.78 -8.64 32.18
C LEU A 11 3.63 -7.76 32.66
N THR A 12 3.83 -7.24 33.85
CA THR A 12 2.89 -6.44 34.63
C THR A 12 2.80 -5.05 34.02
N ALA A 13 1.58 -4.61 33.71
CA ALA A 13 1.28 -3.23 33.35
C ALA A 13 1.43 -2.32 34.59
N LEU A 14 2.40 -1.41 34.54
CA LEU A 14 2.44 -0.15 35.29
C LEU A 14 2.23 0.92 34.20
N GLY A 15 1.14 1.66 34.11
CA GLY A 15 0.34 2.23 35.19
C GLY A 15 0.96 3.55 35.66
N LEU A 16 1.40 4.44 34.76
CA LEU A 16 1.67 5.84 35.09
C LEU A 16 0.47 6.69 34.70
N THR A 17 -0.31 6.98 35.73
CA THR A 17 -1.40 7.94 35.77
C THR A 17 -0.85 9.35 35.53
N ALA A 18 -1.44 10.05 34.57
CA ALA A 18 -1.24 11.48 34.36
C ALA A 18 -1.68 12.28 35.60
N CYS A 19 -0.93 13.33 35.92
CA CYS A 19 -1.32 14.35 36.89
C CYS A 19 -1.71 15.62 36.10
N PRO A 20 -2.98 16.08 36.14
CA PRO A 20 -3.38 17.37 35.59
C PRO A 20 -3.50 18.41 36.71
N THR A 21 -2.89 19.57 36.54
CA THR A 21 -3.21 20.90 37.12
C THR A 21 -2.07 21.84 36.67
N ASP A 22 -2.27 23.08 36.23
CA ASP A 22 -3.25 24.04 36.70
C ASP A 22 -3.64 25.03 35.59
N GLN A 23 -4.91 25.40 35.62
CA GLN A 23 -5.40 26.61 35.00
C GLN A 23 -5.08 27.77 35.95
N ASP A 24 -4.48 28.85 35.45
CA ASP A 24 -4.64 30.13 36.10
C ASP A 24 -5.20 31.15 35.12
N ALA A 25 -6.51 31.33 35.22
CA ALA A 25 -7.28 32.35 34.55
C ALA A 25 -7.82 33.31 35.62
N GLY A 26 -7.26 34.52 35.64
CA GLY A 26 -8.06 35.74 35.73
C GLY A 26 -7.97 36.54 37.02
N HIS A 27 -7.40 37.74 36.91
CA HIS A 27 -7.98 39.04 37.33
C HIS A 27 -6.90 40.12 37.11
N GLY A 28 -7.13 41.31 36.56
CA GLY A 28 -8.34 42.00 36.15
C GLY A 28 -7.96 43.47 35.97
N ASP A 29 -8.38 44.03 34.83
CA ASP A 29 -8.81 45.41 34.59
C ASP A 29 -7.98 46.60 35.14
N ALA A 30 -7.44 47.44 34.25
CA ALA A 30 -8.15 48.64 33.76
C ALA A 30 -7.20 49.78 33.28
N VAL A 31 -7.63 50.46 32.22
CA VAL A 31 -7.28 51.84 31.77
C VAL A 31 -5.80 52.06 31.39
N GLY A 32 -5.41 52.22 30.13
CA GLY A 32 -5.93 53.16 29.14
C GLY A 32 -5.00 54.36 29.08
N ASP A 33 -4.13 54.42 28.06
CA ASP A 33 -4.00 55.67 27.29
C ASP A 33 -3.35 55.40 25.93
N THR A 34 -3.95 56.04 24.95
CA THR A 34 -3.48 56.15 23.57
C THR A 34 -2.85 57.53 23.43
N VAL A 35 -1.73 57.63 22.70
CA VAL A 35 -1.35 58.67 21.73
C VAL A 35 0.19 58.87 21.76
N PRO A 36 0.84 59.07 20.60
CA PRO A 36 2.29 59.10 20.48
C PRO A 36 2.83 60.51 20.72
N ASP A 37 3.92 60.62 21.47
CA ASP A 37 4.66 61.87 21.58
C ASP A 37 5.43 62.13 20.28
N THR A 38 4.89 63.06 19.49
CA THR A 38 5.63 63.83 18.50
C THR A 38 6.12 65.10 19.18
N ASP A 39 7.29 65.06 19.81
CA ASP A 39 7.92 66.29 20.31
C ASP A 39 8.88 66.84 19.26
N THR A 40 8.36 67.82 18.49
CA THR A 40 9.14 68.77 17.72
C THR A 40 9.70 69.82 18.67
N ASP A 41 10.94 69.60 19.07
CA ASP A 41 11.69 70.49 19.94
C ASP A 41 11.82 71.89 19.30
N THR A 42 11.09 72.86 19.85
CA THR A 42 11.24 74.29 19.53
C THR A 42 11.56 75.01 20.82
N ASP A 43 12.75 74.70 21.34
CA ASP A 43 13.27 75.24 22.58
C ASP A 43 13.48 76.77 22.48
N THR A 44 12.77 77.52 23.32
CA THR A 44 12.99 78.96 23.50
C THR A 44 12.95 79.28 24.99
N VAL A 45 13.87 78.69 25.76
CA VAL A 45 14.24 79.22 27.08
C VAL A 45 15.76 79.13 27.26
N PRO A 46 16.46 80.22 27.64
CA PRO A 46 17.88 80.17 27.88
C PRO A 46 18.15 79.71 29.32
N ASP A 47 18.52 78.45 29.50
CA ASP A 47 19.06 77.98 30.79
C ASP A 47 20.56 78.22 30.87
N THR A 48 20.89 79.14 31.76
CA THR A 48 22.24 79.50 32.17
C THR A 48 22.70 78.56 33.27
N ASP A 49 23.22 77.41 32.91
CA ASP A 49 24.06 76.63 33.82
C ASP A 49 25.49 76.59 33.30
N THR A 50 26.32 77.32 34.04
CA THR A 50 27.76 77.38 33.90
C THR A 50 28.34 76.32 34.82
N ASP A 51 28.45 75.09 34.32
CA ASP A 51 29.36 74.12 34.91
C ASP A 51 30.60 73.97 34.01
N THR A 52 31.61 74.75 34.37
CA THR A 52 32.99 74.53 33.96
C THR A 52 33.56 73.45 34.89
N ALA A 53 33.34 72.20 34.51
CA ALA A 53 34.19 71.09 34.91
C ALA A 53 34.49 70.29 33.64
N ALA A 54 35.77 69.97 33.47
CA ALA A 54 36.29 69.28 32.32
C ALA A 54 35.58 67.93 32.13
N ASP A 55 34.69 67.84 31.15
CA ASP A 55 34.46 66.58 30.48
C ASP A 55 35.43 66.53 29.30
N THR A 56 36.66 66.15 29.60
CA THR A 56 37.53 65.58 28.60
C THR A 56 36.93 64.25 28.22
N ASP A 57 35.96 64.29 27.30
CA ASP A 57 35.55 63.14 26.49
C ASP A 57 36.70 62.86 25.51
N THR A 58 37.83 62.49 26.12
CA THR A 58 38.87 61.75 25.46
C THR A 58 38.26 60.38 25.35
N ALA A 59 37.60 60.14 24.22
CA ALA A 59 37.51 58.81 23.65
C ALA A 59 38.94 58.30 23.43
N THR A 60 39.62 57.95 24.52
CA THR A 60 40.55 56.85 24.50
C THR A 60 39.69 55.68 24.08
N VAL A 61 39.82 55.27 22.83
CA VAL A 61 39.64 53.87 22.44
C VAL A 61 40.12 53.03 23.60
N ALA A 62 39.18 52.52 24.39
CA ALA A 62 39.47 51.58 25.44
C ALA A 62 40.17 50.44 24.72
N ASP A 63 41.40 50.19 25.15
CA ASP A 63 42.05 48.93 24.87
C ASP A 63 41.04 47.86 25.29
N ALA A 64 40.56 47.06 24.33
CA ALA A 64 39.45 46.11 24.48
C ALA A 64 39.80 44.92 25.39
N THR A 65 40.62 45.16 26.40
CA THR A 65 41.22 44.18 27.31
C THR A 65 40.95 44.48 28.78
N ALA A 66 40.33 45.62 29.12
CA ALA A 66 39.94 45.95 30.49
C ALA A 66 38.43 45.87 30.67
N CYS A 67 37.97 45.20 31.72
CA CYS A 67 36.56 44.99 32.07
C CYS A 67 36.36 45.19 33.58
N ASP A 68 35.17 45.64 33.98
CA ASP A 68 34.77 45.73 35.38
C ASP A 68 33.66 44.71 35.73
N GLU A 69 32.90 44.25 34.73
CA GLU A 69 31.91 43.17 34.83
C GLU A 69 31.92 42.24 33.60
N ASP A 70 31.27 41.08 33.72
CA ASP A 70 31.21 40.06 32.64
C ASP A 70 30.56 40.61 31.35
N ALA A 71 29.61 41.54 31.47
CA ALA A 71 28.94 42.17 30.33
C ALA A 71 29.86 43.05 29.47
N ASP A 72 30.96 43.57 30.05
CA ASP A 72 31.97 44.33 29.30
C ASP A 72 32.79 43.44 28.35
N CYS A 73 32.69 42.12 28.55
CA CYS A 73 33.44 41.13 27.78
C CYS A 73 32.62 40.45 26.69
N ASP A 74 31.39 40.89 26.42
CA ASP A 74 30.58 40.35 25.33
C ASP A 74 31.33 40.46 23.99
N ASP A 75 31.76 39.32 23.43
CA ASP A 75 32.43 39.25 22.14
C ASP A 75 31.45 38.98 20.98
N GLY A 76 30.15 38.88 21.30
CA GLY A 76 29.08 38.57 20.37
C GLY A 76 29.02 37.11 19.94
N ASP A 77 29.85 36.22 20.49
CA ASP A 77 29.77 34.78 20.25
C ASP A 77 28.94 34.08 21.34
N VAL A 78 27.70 33.76 21.01
CA VAL A 78 26.77 33.00 21.87
C VAL A 78 27.33 31.62 22.30
N CYS A 79 28.31 31.09 21.56
CA CYS A 79 29.00 29.84 21.89
C CYS A 79 30.18 30.00 22.84
N THR A 80 30.42 31.20 23.32
CA THR A 80 31.32 31.49 24.43
C THR A 80 30.58 32.10 25.62
N ALA A 81 31.10 31.83 26.80
CA ALA A 81 30.73 32.50 28.02
C ALA A 81 31.83 33.52 28.32
N ASP A 82 31.42 34.76 28.44
CA ASP A 82 32.31 35.90 28.57
C ASP A 82 32.45 36.26 30.04
N VAL A 83 33.67 36.19 30.55
CA VAL A 83 33.92 36.37 31.98
C VAL A 83 35.04 37.39 32.18
N CYS A 84 34.76 38.40 32.98
CA CYS A 84 35.75 39.36 33.43
C CYS A 84 36.54 38.80 34.62
N LEU A 85 37.82 38.52 34.40
CA LEU A 85 38.71 37.96 35.41
C LEU A 85 39.92 38.85 35.63
N GLU A 86 39.98 39.46 36.82
CA GLU A 86 41.09 40.35 37.25
C GLU A 86 41.29 41.56 36.32
N GLY A 87 40.18 42.12 35.83
CA GLY A 87 40.19 43.26 34.92
C GLY A 87 40.58 42.89 33.49
N ALA A 88 40.43 41.62 33.09
CA ALA A 88 40.66 41.16 31.72
C ALA A 88 39.62 40.14 31.26
N CYS A 89 39.19 40.27 30.00
CA CYS A 89 38.20 39.38 29.41
C CYS A 89 38.76 37.99 29.10
N ARG A 90 37.96 36.97 29.40
CA ARG A 90 38.22 35.57 29.03
C ARG A 90 36.94 34.92 28.53
N HIS A 91 37.05 34.21 27.41
CA HIS A 91 35.96 33.54 26.74
C HIS A 91 36.12 32.03 26.87
N TYR A 92 35.10 31.34 27.39
CA TYR A 92 35.10 29.88 27.57
C TYR A 92 34.00 29.25 26.72
N PRO A 93 34.18 28.06 26.13
CA PRO A 93 33.11 27.40 25.37
C PRO A 93 31.85 27.21 26.24
N SER A 94 30.73 27.77 25.79
CA SER A 94 29.42 27.62 26.42
C SER A 94 28.69 26.40 25.84
N ARG A 95 27.61 25.97 26.50
CA ARG A 95 26.68 24.92 26.02
C ARG A 95 25.28 25.47 25.83
N GLU A 96 25.17 26.77 25.61
CA GLU A 96 23.88 27.38 25.35
C GLU A 96 23.36 26.95 23.98
N VAL A 97 22.04 26.99 23.82
CA VAL A 97 21.43 26.90 22.50
C VAL A 97 21.81 28.16 21.74
N CYS A 98 22.25 27.97 20.50
CA CYS A 98 22.62 29.04 19.60
C CYS A 98 21.72 28.96 18.36
N ASP A 99 21.81 29.95 17.49
CA ASP A 99 21.18 29.98 16.17
C ASP A 99 22.30 30.25 15.16
N ASP A 100 22.51 29.34 14.20
CA ASP A 100 23.57 29.50 13.20
C ASP A 100 23.17 30.44 12.04
N GLY A 101 21.92 30.91 12.07
CA GLY A 101 21.33 31.83 11.10
C GLY A 101 21.01 31.18 9.77
N ASP A 102 21.25 29.87 9.60
CA ASP A 102 20.85 29.10 8.43
C ASP A 102 19.46 28.52 8.65
N PRO A 103 18.42 29.07 8.00
CA PRO A 103 17.05 28.60 8.19
C PRO A 103 16.82 27.19 7.62
N CYS A 104 17.81 26.62 6.92
CA CYS A 104 17.82 25.23 6.45
C CYS A 104 18.52 24.26 7.39
N THR A 105 18.76 24.67 8.63
CA THR A 105 19.28 23.80 9.67
C THR A 105 18.38 23.83 10.91
N THR A 106 18.46 22.76 11.69
CA THR A 106 17.71 22.56 12.94
C THR A 106 18.66 22.00 14.01
N ASP A 107 18.23 22.03 15.26
CA ASP A 107 19.01 21.51 16.40
C ASP A 107 20.41 22.16 16.53
N ASP A 108 20.43 23.49 16.37
CA ASP A 108 21.62 24.33 16.44
C ASP A 108 22.33 24.21 17.78
N ARG A 109 23.63 24.00 17.69
CA ARG A 109 24.46 23.76 18.87
C ARG A 109 25.88 24.26 18.69
N CYS A 110 26.46 24.65 19.82
CA CYS A 110 27.84 25.05 19.88
C CYS A 110 28.78 23.85 19.74
N VAL A 111 29.53 23.81 18.64
CA VAL A 111 30.59 22.82 18.38
C VAL A 111 31.90 23.57 18.19
N ALA A 112 32.80 23.44 19.18
CA ALA A 112 34.11 24.09 19.18
C ALA A 112 34.03 25.62 18.95
N SER A 113 33.19 26.30 19.75
CA SER A 113 32.98 27.77 19.67
C SER A 113 32.51 28.23 18.29
N ARG A 114 31.61 27.47 17.69
CA ARG A 114 30.87 27.85 16.48
C ARG A 114 29.46 27.27 16.59
N CYS A 115 28.46 28.09 16.29
CA CYS A 115 27.11 27.57 16.14
C CYS A 115 26.99 26.80 14.82
N VAL A 116 26.52 25.55 14.90
CA VAL A 116 26.33 24.67 13.75
C VAL A 116 25.01 23.93 13.94
N GLY A 117 24.11 24.07 12.98
CA GLY A 117 22.88 23.30 12.87
C GLY A 117 23.06 21.96 12.15
N THR A 118 22.06 21.12 12.28
CA THR A 118 21.89 19.87 11.54
C THR A 118 21.04 20.17 10.31
N PRO A 119 21.47 19.80 9.08
CA PRO A 119 20.67 20.06 7.88
C PRO A 119 19.23 19.56 8.04
N ASP A 120 18.26 20.42 7.73
CA ASP A 120 16.85 20.02 7.68
C ASP A 120 16.71 18.92 6.62
N PRO A 121 16.19 17.73 6.98
CA PRO A 121 16.08 16.63 6.03
C PRO A 121 15.14 16.94 4.86
N CYS A 122 14.15 17.83 5.02
CA CYS A 122 13.11 18.14 4.03
C CYS A 122 12.48 16.93 3.31
N ASP A 123 12.59 15.73 3.88
CA ASP A 123 12.13 14.48 3.25
C ASP A 123 10.60 14.40 3.32
N ASP A 124 9.93 14.35 2.17
CA ASP A 124 8.48 14.20 2.07
C ASP A 124 8.02 12.75 1.87
N ASP A 125 8.94 11.80 1.95
CA ASP A 125 8.75 10.37 1.66
C ASP A 125 8.27 10.07 0.22
N ASP A 126 8.28 11.03 -0.71
CA ASP A 126 7.95 10.79 -2.12
C ASP A 126 9.21 10.43 -2.92
N PRO A 127 9.37 9.17 -3.38
CA PRO A 127 10.53 8.79 -4.20
C PRO A 127 10.57 9.49 -5.58
N CYS A 128 9.53 10.24 -5.92
CA CYS A 128 9.40 10.99 -7.17
C CYS A 128 9.70 12.48 -7.05
N THR A 129 10.19 12.94 -5.90
CA THR A 129 10.68 14.30 -5.69
C THR A 129 12.19 14.28 -5.43
N ILE A 130 12.83 15.43 -5.63
CA ILE A 130 14.13 15.73 -5.04
C ILE A 130 13.87 16.82 -4.01
N ASP A 131 14.17 16.48 -2.76
CA ASP A 131 13.98 17.36 -1.63
C ASP A 131 15.18 18.27 -1.43
N ALA A 132 14.91 19.55 -1.26
CA ALA A 132 15.89 20.55 -0.93
C ALA A 132 15.27 21.57 0.02
N CYS A 133 16.08 22.08 0.94
CA CYS A 133 15.74 23.32 1.63
C CYS A 133 16.28 24.50 0.83
N GLU A 134 15.39 25.43 0.47
CA GLU A 134 15.72 26.69 -0.19
C GLU A 134 15.15 27.86 0.63
N ASP A 135 16.02 28.77 1.08
CA ASP A 135 15.64 29.96 1.87
C ASP A 135 14.76 29.66 3.10
N GLY A 136 14.99 28.53 3.77
CA GLY A 136 14.23 28.11 4.95
C GLY A 136 12.88 27.47 4.67
N ALA A 137 12.62 27.11 3.42
CA ALA A 137 11.43 26.37 3.01
C ALA A 137 11.82 25.07 2.31
N CYS A 138 11.12 23.98 2.62
CA CYS A 138 11.28 22.74 1.86
C CYS A 138 10.64 22.89 0.47
N VAL A 139 11.42 22.47 -0.53
CA VAL A 139 11.07 22.41 -1.94
C VAL A 139 11.21 20.95 -2.38
N HIS A 140 10.19 20.45 -3.08
CA HIS A 140 10.10 19.06 -3.52
C HIS A 140 9.89 19.04 -5.04
N ASP A 141 11.00 18.95 -5.79
CA ASP A 141 10.95 19.05 -7.24
C ASP A 141 10.68 17.69 -7.89
N ALA A 142 9.55 17.58 -8.58
CA ALA A 142 9.14 16.34 -9.24
C ALA A 142 10.16 15.89 -10.31
N VAL A 143 10.57 14.63 -10.23
CA VAL A 143 11.48 13.99 -11.19
C VAL A 143 10.80 12.86 -11.95
N SER A 144 11.22 12.65 -13.20
CA SER A 144 10.75 11.53 -14.03
C SER A 144 11.81 10.42 -14.07
N LEU A 145 12.07 9.82 -12.92
CA LEU A 145 13.03 8.72 -12.76
C LEU A 145 12.30 7.39 -12.54
N ALA A 146 13.08 6.30 -12.60
CA ALA A 146 12.64 5.02 -12.07
C ALA A 146 12.48 5.16 -10.55
N CYS A 147 11.41 4.59 -10.03
CA CYS A 147 11.08 4.55 -8.62
C CYS A 147 10.67 3.11 -8.24
N ASP A 148 10.19 2.90 -7.03
CA ASP A 148 9.60 1.64 -6.57
C ASP A 148 8.25 2.01 -5.93
N ASP A 149 7.14 1.52 -6.48
CA ASP A 149 5.81 1.83 -5.96
C ASP A 149 5.43 0.95 -4.75
N GLY A 150 6.32 0.03 -4.38
CA GLY A 150 6.15 -0.89 -3.25
C GLY A 150 5.15 -2.02 -3.50
N ASP A 151 4.51 -2.09 -4.68
CA ASP A 151 3.63 -3.18 -5.05
C ASP A 151 4.43 -4.29 -5.76
N PRO A 152 4.60 -5.47 -5.15
CA PRO A 152 5.33 -6.56 -5.80
C PRO A 152 4.61 -7.10 -7.05
N CYS A 153 3.36 -6.70 -7.29
CA CYS A 153 2.55 -7.04 -8.46
C CYS A 153 2.59 -6.00 -9.58
N THR A 154 3.47 -5.02 -9.49
CA THR A 154 3.77 -4.08 -10.58
C THR A 154 5.22 -4.26 -11.03
N THR A 155 5.51 -3.78 -12.24
CA THR A 155 6.87 -3.74 -12.79
C THR A 155 7.05 -2.48 -13.64
N GLY A 156 8.30 -2.06 -13.80
CA GLY A 156 8.63 -0.92 -14.65
C GLY A 156 8.17 0.40 -14.04
N ASP A 157 8.25 0.51 -12.72
CA ASP A 157 7.75 1.63 -11.96
C ASP A 157 8.44 2.92 -12.35
N SER A 158 7.61 3.96 -12.49
CA SER A 158 8.06 5.25 -12.97
C SER A 158 7.25 6.36 -12.31
N CYS A 159 7.91 7.49 -12.14
CA CYS A 159 7.27 8.66 -11.60
C CYS A 159 6.28 9.26 -12.60
N THR A 160 5.05 9.43 -12.15
CA THR A 160 3.96 10.12 -12.86
C THR A 160 3.43 11.27 -12.00
N PRO A 161 2.59 12.16 -12.54
CA PRO A 161 1.93 13.17 -11.72
C PRO A 161 1.04 12.61 -10.59
N ALA A 162 0.78 11.30 -10.56
CA ALA A 162 0.04 10.62 -9.50
C ALA A 162 0.96 9.93 -8.47
N GLY A 163 2.28 10.14 -8.56
CA GLY A 163 3.31 9.46 -7.76
C GLY A 163 4.01 8.35 -8.53
N CYS A 164 4.75 7.52 -7.80
CA CYS A 164 5.39 6.32 -8.33
C CYS A 164 4.35 5.26 -8.67
N VAL A 165 4.31 4.82 -9.93
CA VAL A 165 3.39 3.78 -10.39
C VAL A 165 4.05 2.83 -11.38
N GLY A 166 3.77 1.54 -11.25
CA GLY A 166 4.19 0.51 -12.19
C GLY A 166 3.05 -0.08 -13.02
N ALA A 167 3.43 -0.95 -13.95
CA ALA A 167 2.49 -1.73 -14.76
C ALA A 167 2.22 -3.08 -14.11
N ALA A 168 0.94 -3.44 -13.96
CA ALA A 168 0.54 -4.71 -13.37
C ALA A 168 1.21 -5.91 -14.06
N VAL A 169 1.71 -6.86 -13.25
CA VAL A 169 2.27 -8.13 -13.72
C VAL A 169 1.19 -8.91 -14.45
N GLY A 170 1.48 -9.32 -15.68
CA GLY A 170 0.62 -10.21 -16.47
C GLY A 170 0.71 -11.63 -15.97
N CYS A 171 -0.35 -12.11 -15.30
CA CYS A 171 -0.44 -13.48 -14.77
C CYS A 171 -1.38 -14.40 -15.55
N ASP A 172 -1.84 -13.99 -16.74
CA ASP A 172 -2.72 -14.81 -17.58
C ASP A 172 -2.00 -16.11 -18.02
N ASP A 173 -2.50 -17.28 -17.61
CA ASP A 173 -1.99 -18.58 -18.04
C ASP A 173 -2.73 -19.19 -19.23
N GLY A 174 -3.82 -18.55 -19.66
CA GLY A 174 -4.66 -18.97 -20.76
C GLY A 174 -5.60 -20.14 -20.43
N ASP A 175 -5.67 -20.61 -19.18
CA ASP A 175 -6.63 -21.62 -18.76
C ASP A 175 -7.96 -20.96 -18.37
N PRO A 176 -9.08 -21.21 -19.09
CA PRO A 176 -10.38 -20.63 -18.72
C PRO A 176 -10.89 -21.11 -17.36
N CYS A 177 -10.29 -22.16 -16.79
CA CYS A 177 -10.66 -22.74 -15.51
C CYS A 177 -9.78 -22.31 -14.35
N THR A 178 -8.90 -21.35 -14.55
CA THR A 178 -8.18 -20.65 -13.48
C THR A 178 -8.67 -19.22 -13.35
N SER A 179 -8.46 -18.64 -12.17
CA SER A 179 -8.55 -17.21 -11.93
C SER A 179 -7.15 -16.74 -11.60
N ASP A 180 -6.62 -15.91 -12.48
CA ASP A 180 -5.25 -15.45 -12.39
C ASP A 180 -5.15 -14.20 -11.53
N SER A 181 -4.16 -14.21 -10.66
CA SER A 181 -3.82 -13.06 -9.84
C SER A 181 -2.35 -13.09 -9.49
N CYS A 182 -1.86 -11.95 -9.04
CA CYS A 182 -0.54 -11.85 -8.45
C CYS A 182 -0.67 -11.84 -6.93
N ASP A 183 0.18 -12.61 -6.24
CA ASP A 183 0.20 -12.68 -4.78
C ASP A 183 1.03 -11.55 -4.15
N ALA A 184 0.95 -11.40 -2.83
CA ALA A 184 1.67 -10.36 -2.09
C ALA A 184 3.21 -10.48 -2.13
N LYS A 185 3.77 -11.44 -2.88
CA LYS A 185 5.21 -11.60 -3.11
C LYS A 185 5.58 -11.40 -4.58
N GLY A 186 4.64 -11.01 -5.43
CA GLY A 186 4.87 -10.80 -6.85
C GLY A 186 4.80 -12.08 -7.68
N ALA A 187 4.34 -13.20 -7.10
CA ALA A 187 4.22 -14.47 -7.81
C ALA A 187 2.82 -14.62 -8.41
N CYS A 188 2.76 -15.07 -9.67
CA CYS A 188 1.50 -15.43 -10.29
C CYS A 188 0.90 -16.67 -9.63
N VAL A 189 -0.40 -16.59 -9.35
CA VAL A 189 -1.21 -17.67 -8.79
C VAL A 189 -2.45 -17.87 -9.66
N HIS A 190 -2.76 -19.14 -9.93
CA HIS A 190 -3.81 -19.58 -10.84
C HIS A 190 -4.78 -20.45 -10.05
N ALA A 191 -5.84 -19.84 -9.50
CA ALA A 191 -6.76 -20.55 -8.60
C ALA A 191 -7.89 -21.23 -9.39
N PRO A 192 -8.19 -22.53 -9.16
CA PRO A 192 -9.28 -23.20 -9.88
C PRO A 192 -10.64 -22.52 -9.71
N SER A 193 -11.31 -22.23 -10.82
CA SER A 193 -12.60 -21.54 -10.91
C SER A 193 -13.77 -22.52 -11.05
N ALA A 194 -13.94 -23.42 -10.07
CA ALA A 194 -14.93 -24.49 -10.14
C ALA A 194 -16.35 -23.97 -10.41
N GLY A 195 -17.02 -24.56 -11.41
CA GLY A 195 -18.36 -24.17 -11.85
C GLY A 195 -18.42 -22.98 -12.79
N ALA A 196 -17.28 -22.36 -13.15
CA ALA A 196 -17.22 -21.42 -14.25
C ALA A 196 -17.45 -22.14 -15.59
N ALA A 197 -18.05 -21.44 -16.56
CA ALA A 197 -18.21 -21.94 -17.91
C ALA A 197 -16.85 -21.98 -18.63
N CYS A 198 -16.62 -23.04 -19.39
CA CYS A 198 -15.42 -23.22 -20.20
C CYS A 198 -15.77 -23.95 -21.50
N ASP A 199 -14.76 -24.34 -22.29
CA ASP A 199 -14.91 -25.18 -23.49
C ASP A 199 -13.81 -26.25 -23.43
N ASP A 200 -14.19 -27.53 -23.33
CA ASP A 200 -13.23 -28.64 -23.25
C ASP A 200 -12.72 -29.10 -24.63
N GLY A 201 -13.25 -28.48 -25.70
CA GLY A 201 -12.91 -28.74 -27.09
C GLY A 201 -13.49 -30.03 -27.64
N ASP A 202 -14.23 -30.80 -26.86
CA ASP A 202 -14.93 -32.00 -27.33
C ASP A 202 -16.31 -31.62 -27.90
N PRO A 203 -16.55 -31.77 -29.22
CA PRO A 203 -17.85 -31.43 -29.79
C PRO A 203 -18.99 -32.38 -29.33
N CYS A 204 -18.64 -33.46 -28.62
CA CYS A 204 -19.54 -34.45 -28.04
C CYS A 204 -19.85 -34.23 -26.56
N THR A 205 -19.34 -33.16 -25.95
CA THR A 205 -19.75 -32.70 -24.63
C THR A 205 -20.70 -31.50 -24.76
N LEU A 206 -21.37 -31.20 -23.66
CA LEU A 206 -22.33 -30.11 -23.49
C LEU A 206 -22.18 -29.55 -22.08
N ASP A 207 -22.51 -28.26 -21.94
CA ASP A 207 -22.53 -27.56 -20.66
C ASP A 207 -21.20 -27.69 -19.91
N ASP A 208 -20.11 -27.36 -20.60
CA ASP A 208 -18.75 -27.50 -20.09
C ASP A 208 -18.50 -26.56 -18.92
N LEU A 209 -18.03 -27.15 -17.82
CA LEU A 209 -17.78 -26.46 -16.57
C LEU A 209 -16.43 -26.85 -16.00
N CYS A 210 -15.79 -25.87 -15.36
CA CYS A 210 -14.55 -26.08 -14.65
C CYS A 210 -14.77 -26.95 -13.40
N ARG A 211 -13.92 -27.96 -13.23
CA ARG A 211 -13.88 -28.77 -12.01
C ARG A 211 -13.02 -28.13 -10.93
N ALA A 212 -13.12 -28.69 -9.73
CA ALA A 212 -12.33 -28.25 -8.57
C ALA A 212 -10.82 -28.46 -8.73
N ASP A 213 -10.39 -29.31 -9.67
CA ASP A 213 -8.99 -29.54 -10.03
C ASP A 213 -8.51 -28.66 -11.19
N GLY A 214 -9.35 -27.75 -11.69
CA GLY A 214 -9.04 -26.86 -12.81
C GLY A 214 -9.31 -27.46 -14.19
N ALA A 215 -9.76 -28.72 -14.29
CA ALA A 215 -10.07 -29.30 -15.60
C ALA A 215 -11.40 -28.76 -16.16
N CYS A 216 -11.40 -28.29 -17.41
CA CYS A 216 -12.63 -28.06 -18.15
C CYS A 216 -13.22 -29.37 -18.66
N VAL A 217 -14.50 -29.63 -18.38
CA VAL A 217 -15.20 -30.84 -18.84
C VAL A 217 -16.70 -30.59 -19.00
N GLY A 218 -17.31 -31.22 -19.99
CA GLY A 218 -18.77 -31.26 -20.13
C GLY A 218 -19.43 -32.61 -19.85
N ALA A 219 -20.75 -32.59 -19.93
CA ALA A 219 -21.58 -33.79 -19.91
C ALA A 219 -21.64 -34.42 -21.32
N ALA A 220 -21.50 -35.74 -21.40
CA ALA A 220 -21.59 -36.45 -22.67
C ALA A 220 -22.94 -36.20 -23.35
N ARG A 221 -22.91 -35.76 -24.61
CA ARG A 221 -24.09 -35.62 -25.46
C ARG A 221 -24.74 -36.98 -25.65
N SER A 222 -26.01 -37.08 -25.27
CA SER A 222 -26.82 -38.24 -25.65
C SER A 222 -27.13 -38.20 -27.14
N CYS A 223 -26.81 -39.27 -27.84
CA CYS A 223 -27.17 -39.48 -29.25
C CYS A 223 -28.21 -40.59 -29.46
N ASP A 224 -28.73 -41.14 -28.35
CA ASP A 224 -29.75 -42.19 -28.37
C ASP A 224 -30.98 -41.72 -29.17
N ASP A 225 -31.26 -42.40 -30.28
CA ASP A 225 -32.40 -42.13 -31.15
C ASP A 225 -33.65 -42.98 -30.81
N GLY A 226 -33.51 -43.88 -29.82
CA GLY A 226 -34.55 -44.78 -29.36
C GLY A 226 -34.78 -46.00 -30.25
N ASP A 227 -33.98 -46.20 -31.30
CA ASP A 227 -34.05 -47.39 -32.14
C ASP A 227 -33.12 -48.49 -31.58
N PRO A 228 -33.65 -49.65 -31.14
CA PRO A 228 -32.80 -50.74 -30.64
C PRO A 228 -31.90 -51.35 -31.72
N CYS A 229 -32.12 -51.01 -33.00
CA CYS A 229 -31.36 -51.48 -34.14
C CYS A 229 -30.32 -50.49 -34.66
N THR A 230 -29.99 -49.48 -33.86
CA THR A 230 -28.88 -48.56 -34.13
C THR A 230 -27.87 -48.61 -33.00
N HIS A 231 -26.60 -48.37 -33.34
CA HIS A 231 -25.57 -47.98 -32.40
C HIS A 231 -25.35 -46.49 -32.53
N ASP A 232 -25.84 -45.77 -31.54
CA ASP A 232 -25.74 -44.33 -31.50
C ASP A 232 -24.43 -43.87 -30.89
N ARG A 233 -23.80 -42.94 -31.59
CA ARG A 233 -22.60 -42.28 -31.09
C ARG A 233 -22.54 -40.85 -31.57
N CYS A 234 -21.80 -40.06 -30.81
CA CYS A 234 -21.39 -38.75 -31.26
C CYS A 234 -20.12 -38.84 -32.11
N SER A 235 -20.06 -38.05 -33.17
CA SER A 235 -18.87 -37.88 -34.02
C SER A 235 -17.84 -36.99 -33.30
N PRO A 236 -16.64 -37.48 -32.96
CA PRO A 236 -15.65 -36.72 -32.20
C PRO A 236 -15.06 -35.52 -32.99
N THR A 237 -15.35 -35.42 -34.29
CA THR A 237 -14.87 -34.32 -35.13
C THR A 237 -15.94 -33.28 -35.41
N THR A 238 -17.21 -33.68 -35.41
CA THR A 238 -18.31 -32.79 -35.82
C THR A 238 -19.37 -32.57 -34.75
N GLY A 239 -19.35 -33.34 -33.67
CA GLY A 239 -20.41 -33.34 -32.64
C GLY A 239 -21.74 -33.94 -33.12
N ALA A 240 -21.84 -34.33 -34.39
CA ALA A 240 -23.09 -34.84 -34.94
C ALA A 240 -23.38 -36.25 -34.41
N CYS A 241 -24.64 -36.48 -34.04
CA CYS A 241 -25.10 -37.82 -33.72
C CYS A 241 -25.17 -38.69 -34.98
N GLN A 242 -24.64 -39.91 -34.87
CA GLN A 242 -24.60 -40.91 -35.91
C GLN A 242 -25.23 -42.19 -35.37
N ALA A 243 -26.32 -42.61 -36.02
CA ALA A 243 -26.96 -43.89 -35.80
C ALA A 243 -26.44 -44.90 -36.83
N GLN A 244 -25.65 -45.89 -36.39
CA GLN A 244 -25.18 -46.96 -37.28
C GLN A 244 -26.06 -48.20 -37.17
N PRO A 245 -26.60 -48.72 -38.29
CA PRO A 245 -27.38 -49.96 -38.26
C PRO A 245 -26.62 -51.09 -37.58
N PHE A 246 -27.28 -51.69 -36.59
CA PHE A 246 -26.82 -52.88 -35.89
C PHE A 246 -27.55 -54.11 -36.44
N VAL A 247 -26.86 -55.25 -36.50
CA VAL A 247 -27.46 -56.54 -36.85
C VAL A 247 -27.30 -57.46 -35.65
N GLY A 248 -28.42 -57.87 -35.08
CA GLY A 248 -28.46 -58.64 -33.86
C GLY A 248 -29.89 -58.77 -33.33
N PRO A 249 -30.05 -59.30 -32.11
CA PRO A 249 -31.36 -59.38 -31.47
C PRO A 249 -31.88 -57.98 -31.14
N CYS A 250 -33.19 -57.81 -31.21
CA CYS A 250 -33.91 -56.64 -30.72
C CYS A 250 -35.19 -57.07 -29.98
N ASP A 251 -35.96 -56.10 -29.51
CA ASP A 251 -37.31 -56.25 -28.98
C ASP A 251 -38.17 -55.20 -29.69
N ASP A 252 -39.25 -55.62 -30.34
CA ASP A 252 -40.18 -54.71 -31.04
C ASP A 252 -41.29 -54.18 -30.13
N GLY A 253 -41.28 -54.58 -28.85
CA GLY A 253 -42.25 -54.21 -27.85
C GLY A 253 -43.58 -54.96 -27.98
N ASP A 254 -43.73 -55.90 -28.92
CA ASP A 254 -44.91 -56.76 -29.00
C ASP A 254 -44.71 -58.04 -28.17
N PRO A 255 -45.45 -58.22 -27.07
CA PRO A 255 -45.35 -59.42 -26.25
C PRO A 255 -45.82 -60.70 -26.97
N CYS A 256 -46.49 -60.58 -28.12
CA CYS A 256 -47.00 -61.70 -28.91
C CYS A 256 -45.99 -62.24 -29.93
N THR A 257 -44.78 -61.70 -30.00
CA THR A 257 -43.71 -62.18 -30.87
C THR A 257 -42.46 -62.57 -30.07
N THR A 258 -41.67 -63.50 -30.63
CA THR A 258 -40.34 -63.82 -30.11
C THR A 258 -39.32 -64.02 -31.23
N GLY A 259 -38.06 -63.72 -30.93
CA GLY A 259 -36.94 -63.97 -31.83
C GLY A 259 -36.72 -62.86 -32.86
N GLU A 260 -37.06 -61.64 -32.47
CA GLU A 260 -36.91 -60.41 -33.23
C GLU A 260 -35.42 -60.16 -33.52
N ALA A 261 -35.17 -59.59 -34.70
CA ALA A 261 -33.81 -59.26 -35.10
C ALA A 261 -33.79 -57.96 -35.92
N CYS A 262 -32.71 -57.22 -35.72
CA CYS A 262 -32.37 -56.07 -36.53
C CYS A 262 -31.90 -56.52 -37.91
N GLY A 263 -32.61 -56.08 -38.94
CA GLY A 263 -32.18 -56.23 -40.32
C GLY A 263 -31.06 -55.25 -40.69
N PRO A 264 -30.37 -55.43 -41.82
CA PRO A 264 -29.33 -54.51 -42.31
C PRO A 264 -29.84 -53.09 -42.62
N GLY A 265 -31.15 -52.89 -42.64
CA GLY A 265 -31.78 -51.57 -42.75
C GLY A 265 -31.92 -50.81 -41.42
N GLY A 266 -31.45 -51.38 -40.30
CA GLY A 266 -31.61 -50.77 -38.97
C GLY A 266 -33.06 -50.77 -38.50
N THR A 267 -33.83 -51.79 -38.83
CA THR A 267 -35.23 -51.90 -38.41
C THR A 267 -35.43 -53.22 -37.68
N CYS A 268 -36.07 -53.16 -36.52
CA CYS A 268 -36.47 -54.36 -35.79
C CYS A 268 -37.67 -54.98 -36.52
N THR A 269 -37.49 -56.20 -37.03
CA THR A 269 -38.60 -56.94 -37.66
C THR A 269 -39.21 -57.91 -36.66
N GLY A 270 -40.54 -57.90 -36.56
CA GLY A 270 -41.28 -58.78 -35.66
C GLY A 270 -40.93 -60.25 -35.85
N GLY A 271 -40.68 -60.91 -34.73
CA GLY A 271 -40.26 -62.30 -34.67
C GLY A 271 -41.36 -63.27 -35.08
N ALA A 272 -41.17 -64.55 -34.77
CA ALA A 272 -42.24 -65.53 -34.94
C ALA A 272 -43.34 -65.25 -33.89
N PRO A 273 -44.63 -65.40 -34.23
CA PRO A 273 -45.69 -65.30 -33.23
C PRO A 273 -45.42 -66.30 -32.11
N THR A 274 -45.44 -65.79 -30.88
CA THR A 274 -45.33 -66.59 -29.66
C THR A 274 -46.43 -67.65 -29.70
N SER A 275 -46.03 -68.92 -29.54
CA SER A 275 -46.99 -70.03 -29.53
C SER A 275 -47.92 -69.89 -28.33
N CYS A 276 -49.18 -69.54 -28.59
CA CYS A 276 -50.26 -69.54 -27.59
C CYS A 276 -50.86 -70.94 -27.36
N ASP A 277 -50.34 -71.97 -28.03
CA ASP A 277 -50.71 -73.36 -27.75
C ASP A 277 -50.20 -73.75 -26.36
N ASP A 278 -51.14 -73.80 -25.40
CA ASP A 278 -50.91 -74.25 -24.02
C ASP A 278 -50.72 -75.77 -23.93
N GLY A 279 -50.79 -76.47 -25.06
CA GLY A 279 -50.72 -77.93 -25.15
C GLY A 279 -51.95 -78.63 -24.57
N ASP A 280 -53.02 -77.89 -24.26
CA ASP A 280 -54.26 -78.43 -23.71
C ASP A 280 -55.31 -78.60 -24.82
N ALA A 281 -55.81 -79.81 -25.00
CA ALA A 281 -56.67 -80.17 -26.13
C ALA A 281 -58.10 -79.58 -26.05
N CYS A 282 -58.39 -78.75 -25.04
CA CYS A 282 -59.74 -78.29 -24.70
C CYS A 282 -59.89 -76.76 -24.65
N THR A 283 -58.84 -76.00 -24.97
CA THR A 283 -58.85 -74.54 -25.07
C THR A 283 -58.45 -74.13 -26.49
N LEU A 284 -59.31 -73.35 -27.15
CA LEU A 284 -59.07 -72.66 -28.42
C LEU A 284 -58.92 -71.17 -28.15
#